data_AF-A0A960D3P2-F1
#
_entry.id   AF-A0A960D3P2-F1
#
_cell.length_a   1.000
_cell.length_b   1.000
_cell.length_c   1.000
_cell.angle_alpha   90.00
_cell.angle_beta   90.00
_cell.angle_gamma   90.00
#
_symmetry.space_group_name_H-M   'P 1'
#
loop_
_entity.id
_entity.type
_entity.pdbx_description
1 polymer ?
#
loop_
_entity_poly.entity_id
_entity_poly.type
_entity_poly.pdbx_seq_one_letter_code
_entity_poly.pdbx_strand_id
1 'polypeptide(L)'
;SRRSGGDAVVLHGYDEAATKRLRGEFAALPAHEANLRLMGADRVLEHVGLRTRLFAAPGWTVSAGTVTSLPRNGFRLLADLHGMTDLVSRSTVRSRVLGIGEGFLTEPWWCRTLVLSAERTARRGGIVRVAVAARQLRKSGPRQAMLDVVDLALMHGCAPAVYRWGSDRPASSAA
;
A
#
# COMPACT_ATOMS: atom_id res chain seq x y z
N SER A 1 16.84 -10.70 7.94
CA SER A 1 15.36 -10.66 7.85
C SER A 1 14.96 -10.12 6.48
N ARG A 2 13.68 -10.20 6.07
CA ARG A 2 13.21 -9.64 4.77
C ARG A 2 13.59 -8.17 4.56
N ARG A 3 13.47 -7.36 5.62
CA ARG A 3 13.89 -5.96 5.63
C ARG A 3 15.39 -5.77 5.37
N SER A 4 16.25 -6.63 5.95
CA SER A 4 17.69 -6.61 5.66
C SER A 4 17.99 -6.89 4.19
N GLY A 5 17.10 -7.62 3.50
CA GLY A 5 17.16 -7.86 2.06
C GLY A 5 16.58 -6.74 1.19
N GLY A 6 16.13 -5.63 1.79
CA GLY A 6 15.64 -4.45 1.07
C GLY A 6 14.12 -4.26 1.06
N ASP A 7 13.34 -5.19 1.62
CA ASP A 7 11.88 -5.05 1.70
C ASP A 7 11.47 -3.85 2.56
N ALA A 8 10.51 -3.07 2.08
CA ALA A 8 9.95 -1.95 2.82
C ALA A 8 8.97 -2.43 3.90
N VAL A 9 9.10 -1.86 5.10
CA VAL A 9 8.06 -1.95 6.14
C VAL A 9 7.13 -0.76 5.97
N VAL A 10 5.83 -1.01 5.90
CA VAL A 10 4.80 0.02 5.73
C VAL A 10 3.79 -0.14 6.87
N LEU A 11 3.47 0.96 7.56
CA LEU A 11 2.43 0.92 8.58
C LEU A 11 1.07 0.80 7.88
N HIS A 12 0.33 -0.28 8.15
CA HIS A 12 -1.00 -0.52 7.60
C HIS A 12 -2.05 -0.56 8.72
N GLY A 13 -2.08 0.51 9.50
CA GLY A 13 -3.04 0.65 10.60
C GLY A 13 -2.52 0.18 11.95
N TYR A 14 -3.33 0.42 12.98
CA TYR A 14 -2.99 0.10 14.38
C TYR A 14 -4.23 -0.35 15.13
N ASP A 15 -4.42 -1.67 15.22
CA ASP A 15 -5.49 -2.29 16.00
C ASP A 15 -4.89 -2.79 17.32
N GLU A 16 -4.95 -1.95 18.35
CA GLU A 16 -4.75 -2.40 19.74
C GLU A 16 -6.06 -3.09 20.20
N ALA A 17 -6.32 -4.24 19.59
CA ALA A 17 -7.28 -5.26 20.00
C ALA A 17 -8.59 -4.77 20.66
N ALA A 18 -9.64 -4.43 19.89
CA ALA A 18 -11.05 -4.61 20.31
C ALA A 18 -12.16 -4.20 19.32
N THR A 19 -11.91 -3.89 18.04
CA THR A 19 -13.03 -3.57 17.12
C THR A 19 -12.92 -4.26 15.78
N LYS A 20 -13.22 -5.56 15.77
CA LYS A 20 -13.51 -6.37 14.57
C LYS A 20 -14.60 -5.81 13.63
N ARG A 21 -15.14 -4.61 13.88
CA ARG A 21 -16.28 -4.03 13.15
C ARG A 21 -16.01 -2.78 12.33
N LEU A 22 -14.88 -2.07 12.49
CA LEU A 22 -14.64 -0.86 11.71
C LEU A 22 -13.55 -1.08 10.66
N ARG A 23 -13.97 -1.67 9.53
CA ARG A 23 -13.24 -1.58 8.27
C ARG A 23 -13.03 -0.08 7.96
N GLY A 24 -11.79 0.34 7.76
CA GLY A 24 -11.47 1.75 7.54
C GLY A 24 -11.34 2.52 8.84
N GLU A 25 -10.55 2.03 9.79
CA GLU A 25 -10.31 2.71 11.07
C GLU A 25 -9.86 4.16 10.91
N PHE A 26 -9.16 4.51 9.82
CA PHE A 26 -8.74 5.86 9.50
C PHE A 26 -9.63 6.54 8.46
N ALA A 27 -10.65 5.85 7.92
CA ALA A 27 -11.48 6.36 6.83
C ALA A 27 -12.40 7.51 7.27
N ALA A 28 -12.78 7.57 8.54
CA ALA A 28 -13.71 8.57 9.08
C ALA A 28 -13.19 9.33 10.32
N LEU A 29 -11.94 9.12 10.74
CA LEU A 29 -11.46 9.72 12.01
C LEU A 29 -11.29 11.23 11.92
N PRO A 30 -11.70 11.96 12.98
CA PRO A 30 -11.23 13.31 13.24
C PRO A 30 -9.70 13.36 13.36
N ALA A 31 -9.10 14.51 13.03
CA ALA A 31 -7.64 14.66 13.03
C ALA A 31 -6.99 14.37 14.39
N HIS A 32 -7.63 14.78 15.49
CA HIS A 32 -7.09 14.56 16.84
C HIS A 32 -6.97 13.07 17.19
N GLU A 33 -8.02 12.28 16.91
CA GLU A 33 -8.03 10.85 17.18
C GLU A 33 -7.07 10.10 16.24
N ALA A 34 -7.04 10.47 14.95
CA ALA A 34 -6.08 9.92 14.01
C ALA A 34 -4.63 10.17 14.48
N ASN A 35 -4.34 11.36 15.00
CA ASN A 35 -3.03 11.70 15.53
C ASN A 35 -2.63 10.81 16.71
N LEU A 36 -3.51 10.60 17.70
CA LEU A 36 -3.23 9.74 18.85
C LEU A 36 -2.93 8.30 18.43
N ARG A 37 -3.71 7.73 17.50
CA ARG A 37 -3.48 6.37 16.99
C ARG A 37 -2.17 6.25 16.21
N LEU A 38 -1.85 7.24 15.37
CA LEU A 38 -0.58 7.27 14.64
C LEU A 38 0.62 7.39 15.57
N MET A 39 0.52 8.19 16.64
CA MET A 39 1.58 8.29 17.66
C MET A 39 1.82 6.96 18.37
N GLY A 40 0.74 6.26 18.78
CA GLY A 40 0.84 4.93 19.40
C GLY A 40 1.48 3.90 18.46
N ALA A 41 1.02 3.88 17.21
CA ALA A 41 1.56 2.98 16.18
C ALA A 41 3.04 3.22 15.89
N ASP A 42 3.47 4.48 15.72
CA ASP A 42 4.88 4.82 15.48
C ASP A 42 5.76 4.39 16.66
N ARG A 43 5.29 4.56 17.90
CA ARG A 43 6.03 4.10 19.09
C ARG A 43 6.15 2.58 19.16
N VAL A 44 5.09 1.83 18.86
CA VAL A 44 5.17 0.36 18.84
C VAL A 44 6.15 -0.11 17.77
N LEU A 45 6.07 0.46 16.56
CA LEU A 45 7.01 0.14 15.48
C LEU A 45 8.45 0.52 15.85
N GLU A 46 8.67 1.65 16.52
CA GLU A 46 9.98 2.04 17.03
C GLU A 46 10.51 1.05 18.06
N HIS A 47 9.70 0.65 19.03
CA HIS A 47 10.09 -0.28 20.09
C HIS A 47 10.53 -1.65 19.54
N VAL A 48 9.84 -2.17 18.51
CA VAL A 48 10.21 -3.43 17.86
C VAL A 48 11.26 -3.27 16.75
N GLY A 49 11.84 -2.09 16.59
CA GLY A 49 12.88 -1.80 15.60
C GLY A 49 12.39 -1.77 14.15
N LEU A 50 11.08 -1.63 13.92
CA LEU A 50 10.41 -1.61 12.60
C LEU A 50 9.93 -0.23 12.17
N ARG A 51 10.44 0.85 12.79
CA ARG A 51 10.08 2.22 12.45
C ARG A 51 10.14 2.49 10.94
N THR A 52 9.10 3.13 10.42
CA THR A 52 8.95 3.47 9.01
C THR A 52 8.38 4.87 8.82
N ARG A 53 8.54 5.42 7.61
CA ARG A 53 7.98 6.69 7.17
C ARG A 53 6.87 6.50 6.13
N LEU A 54 6.50 5.24 5.87
CA LEU A 54 5.56 4.83 4.85
C LEU A 54 4.26 4.37 5.52
N PHE A 55 3.14 4.85 5.00
CA PHE A 55 1.81 4.50 5.49
C PHE A 55 0.96 3.95 4.34
N ALA A 56 0.30 2.82 4.55
CA ALA A 56 -0.70 2.26 3.64
C ALA A 56 -2.07 2.37 4.30
N ALA A 57 -3.03 3.01 3.63
CA ALA A 57 -4.38 3.21 4.13
C ALA A 57 -5.07 1.88 4.49
N PRO A 58 -5.44 1.62 5.76
CA PRO A 58 -6.19 0.42 6.13
C PRO A 58 -7.54 0.38 5.40
N GLY A 59 -7.85 -0.75 4.76
CA GLY A 59 -9.03 -0.84 3.89
C GLY A 59 -9.00 0.12 2.69
N TRP A 60 -7.81 0.64 2.36
CA TRP A 60 -7.50 1.50 1.21
C TRP A 60 -8.17 2.88 1.23
N THR A 61 -8.65 3.31 2.39
CA THR A 61 -9.33 4.60 2.58
C THR A 61 -8.79 5.34 3.79
N VAL A 62 -8.58 6.65 3.68
CA VAL A 62 -8.18 7.54 4.78
C VAL A 62 -9.01 8.82 4.78
N SER A 63 -9.31 9.33 5.97
CA SER A 63 -9.97 10.62 6.16
C SER A 63 -9.01 11.78 5.92
N ALA A 64 -9.54 12.97 5.62
CA ALA A 64 -8.74 14.20 5.56
C ALA A 64 -7.99 14.47 6.88
N GLY A 65 -8.60 14.14 8.02
CA GLY A 65 -7.96 14.25 9.34
C GLY A 65 -6.74 13.34 9.49
N THR A 66 -6.79 12.13 8.92
CA THR A 66 -5.65 11.23 8.89
C THR A 66 -4.54 11.75 7.98
N VAL A 67 -4.89 12.17 6.76
CA VAL A 67 -3.92 12.72 5.79
C VAL A 67 -3.15 13.91 6.39
N THR A 68 -3.84 14.80 7.12
CA THR A 68 -3.21 15.95 7.79
C THR A 68 -2.37 15.58 9.01
N SER A 69 -2.66 14.45 9.65
CA SER A 69 -1.94 13.97 10.84
C SER A 69 -0.70 13.15 10.51
N LEU A 70 -0.66 12.49 9.35
CA LEU A 70 0.47 11.66 8.92
C LEU A 70 1.83 12.41 8.95
N PRO A 71 2.00 13.61 8.34
CA PRO A 71 3.27 14.33 8.36
C PRO A 71 3.75 14.70 9.76
N ARG A 72 2.81 15.05 10.65
CA ARG A 72 3.06 15.44 12.05
C ARG A 72 3.64 14.29 12.85
N ASN A 73 3.26 13.06 12.49
CA ASN A 73 3.76 11.82 13.07
C ASN A 73 4.97 11.26 12.31
N GLY A 74 5.59 12.07 11.45
CA GLY A 74 6.80 11.67 10.78
C GLY A 74 6.60 10.82 9.52
N PHE A 75 5.37 10.47 9.12
CA PHE A 75 5.12 9.80 7.85
C PHE A 75 5.34 10.74 6.68
N ARG A 76 5.66 10.17 5.53
CA ARG A 76 6.12 10.91 4.36
C ARG A 76 5.55 10.41 3.04
N LEU A 77 5.17 9.13 2.98
CA LEU A 77 4.45 8.56 1.84
C LEU A 77 3.15 7.92 2.33
N LEU A 78 2.05 8.27 1.66
CA LEU A 78 0.74 7.65 1.82
C LEU A 78 0.45 6.81 0.57
N ALA A 79 0.25 5.50 0.74
CA ALA A 79 -0.25 4.60 -0.28
C ALA A 79 -1.72 4.27 0.00
N ASP A 80 -2.62 4.75 -0.84
CA ASP A 80 -4.06 4.46 -0.74
C ASP A 80 -4.55 3.63 -1.93
N LEU A 81 -5.88 3.51 -2.08
CA LEU A 81 -6.51 2.78 -3.18
C LEU A 81 -6.09 3.30 -4.56
N HIS A 82 -5.90 4.61 -4.70
CA HIS A 82 -5.83 5.31 -5.98
C HIS A 82 -4.40 5.72 -6.35
N GLY A 83 -3.52 5.88 -5.37
CA GLY A 83 -2.18 6.37 -5.64
C GLY A 83 -1.22 6.33 -4.46
N MET A 84 -0.03 6.85 -4.73
CA MET A 84 1.02 7.10 -3.75
C MET A 84 1.21 8.61 -3.68
N THR A 85 1.00 9.18 -2.50
CA THR A 85 1.12 10.61 -2.26
C THR A 85 2.36 10.87 -1.42
N ASP A 86 3.28 11.66 -1.95
CA ASP A 86 4.34 12.28 -1.17
C ASP A 86 3.69 13.37 -0.30
N LEU A 87 3.73 13.18 1.01
CA LEU A 87 3.06 14.04 1.96
C LEU A 87 3.81 15.37 2.21
N VAL A 88 5.07 15.46 1.76
CA VAL A 88 5.87 16.69 1.84
C VAL A 88 5.63 17.56 0.62
N SER A 89 5.82 17.01 -0.59
CA SER A 89 5.60 17.75 -1.83
C SER A 89 4.12 17.87 -2.23
N ARG A 90 3.25 17.06 -1.61
CA ARG A 90 1.83 16.90 -1.95
C ARG A 90 1.59 16.40 -3.39
N SER A 91 2.61 15.82 -4.02
CA SER A 91 2.46 15.20 -5.33
C SER A 91 1.92 13.77 -5.21
N THR A 92 0.96 13.41 -6.05
CA THR A 92 0.41 12.05 -6.10
C THR A 92 0.75 11.37 -7.42
N VAL A 93 1.36 10.20 -7.33
CA VAL A 93 1.51 9.28 -8.45
C VAL A 93 0.28 8.38 -8.51
N ARG A 94 -0.57 8.58 -9.53
CA ARG A 94 -1.77 7.77 -9.74
C ARG A 94 -1.38 6.35 -10.12
N SER A 95 -1.81 5.40 -9.30
CA SER A 95 -1.44 4.00 -9.42
C SER A 95 -2.41 3.20 -8.56
N ARG A 96 -3.53 2.77 -9.13
CA ARG A 96 -4.54 2.03 -8.37
C ARG A 96 -3.96 0.71 -7.89
N VAL A 97 -4.13 0.38 -6.61
CA VAL A 97 -3.76 -0.94 -6.09
C VAL A 97 -4.81 -1.98 -6.47
N LEU A 98 -4.32 -3.13 -6.95
CA LEU A 98 -5.10 -4.32 -7.26
C LEU A 98 -4.84 -5.34 -6.16
N GLY A 99 -5.86 -6.04 -5.65
CA GLY A 99 -5.56 -6.98 -4.58
C GLY A 99 -6.60 -8.04 -4.29
N ILE A 100 -6.22 -8.95 -3.38
CA ILE A 100 -7.04 -10.08 -2.92
C ILE A 100 -7.04 -10.13 -1.39
N GLY A 101 -8.24 -10.17 -0.80
CA GLY A 101 -8.42 -10.06 0.65
C GLY A 101 -8.27 -8.62 1.13
N GLU A 102 -8.45 -8.39 2.44
CA GLU A 102 -8.34 -7.09 3.13
C GLU A 102 -8.70 -5.85 2.28
N GLY A 103 -9.99 -5.57 2.20
CA GLY A 103 -10.54 -4.50 1.35
C GLY A 103 -10.83 -4.93 -0.09
N PHE A 104 -10.43 -6.14 -0.50
CA PHE A 104 -10.74 -6.72 -1.81
C PHE A 104 -11.52 -8.04 -1.73
N LEU A 105 -12.15 -8.42 -2.86
CA LEU A 105 -12.82 -9.70 -3.03
C LEU A 105 -11.82 -10.87 -3.05
N THR A 106 -12.32 -12.08 -2.78
CA THR A 106 -11.49 -13.32 -2.71
C THR A 106 -12.03 -14.45 -3.59
N GLU A 107 -12.98 -14.15 -4.46
CA GLU A 107 -13.66 -15.14 -5.32
C GLU A 107 -12.77 -15.60 -6.49
N PRO A 108 -12.94 -16.82 -7.03
CA PRO A 108 -12.13 -17.32 -8.14
C PRO A 108 -12.19 -16.43 -9.39
N TRP A 109 -13.37 -15.93 -9.75
CA TRP A 109 -13.53 -15.02 -10.90
C TRP A 109 -12.78 -13.70 -10.70
N TRP A 110 -12.62 -13.25 -9.44
CA TRP A 110 -11.89 -12.03 -9.11
C TRP A 110 -10.40 -12.16 -9.39
N CYS A 111 -9.82 -13.35 -9.20
CA CYS A 111 -8.43 -13.62 -9.53
C CYS A 111 -8.15 -13.33 -11.01
N ARG A 112 -9.03 -13.79 -11.91
CA ARG A 112 -8.93 -13.51 -13.35
C ARG A 112 -9.04 -12.02 -13.65
N THR A 113 -10.00 -11.32 -13.03
CA THR A 113 -10.17 -9.87 -13.20
C THR A 113 -8.93 -9.09 -12.76
N LEU A 114 -8.30 -9.52 -11.67
CA LEU A 114 -7.09 -8.92 -11.15
C LEU A 114 -5.93 -9.05 -12.14
N VAL A 115 -5.69 -10.26 -12.66
CA VAL A 115 -4.65 -10.55 -13.66
C VAL A 115 -4.84 -9.67 -14.91
N LEU A 116 -6.05 -9.65 -15.48
CA LEU A 116 -6.38 -8.83 -16.67
C LEU A 116 -6.22 -7.33 -16.41
N SER A 117 -6.46 -6.87 -15.18
CA SER A 117 -6.30 -5.46 -14.81
C SER A 117 -4.83 -5.09 -14.66
N ALA A 118 -4.02 -5.99 -14.12
CA ALA A 118 -2.57 -5.80 -14.01
C ALA A 118 -1.92 -5.78 -15.39
N GLU A 119 -2.23 -6.74 -16.26
CA GLU A 119 -1.75 -6.82 -17.64
C GLU A 119 -2.07 -5.53 -18.42
N ARG A 120 -3.32 -5.07 -18.35
CA ARG A 120 -3.73 -3.83 -19.02
C ARG A 120 -2.94 -2.62 -18.52
N THR A 121 -2.62 -2.58 -17.23
CA THR A 121 -1.84 -1.50 -16.62
C THR A 121 -0.39 -1.56 -17.09
N ALA A 122 0.23 -2.75 -17.04
CA ALA A 122 1.60 -2.98 -17.48
C ALA A 122 1.80 -2.65 -18.97
N ARG A 123 0.91 -3.15 -19.84
CA ARG A 123 0.94 -2.88 -21.29
C ARG A 123 0.87 -1.39 -21.65
N ARG A 124 0.29 -0.57 -20.77
CA ARG A 124 0.20 0.89 -20.94
C ARG A 124 1.39 1.64 -20.33
N GLY A 125 2.42 0.94 -19.86
CA GLY A 125 3.57 1.53 -19.16
C GLY A 125 3.22 2.08 -17.77
N GLY A 126 2.10 1.64 -17.18
CA GLY A 126 1.64 2.09 -15.88
C GLY A 126 2.31 1.34 -14.72
N ILE A 127 2.14 1.87 -13.50
CA ILE A 127 2.59 1.22 -12.27
C ILE A 127 1.58 0.16 -11.84
N VAL A 128 2.00 -1.11 -11.81
CA VAL A 128 1.22 -2.22 -11.26
C VAL A 128 1.47 -2.32 -9.75
N ARG A 129 0.53 -1.83 -8.94
CA ARG A 129 0.54 -2.03 -7.48
C ARG A 129 -0.34 -3.21 -7.13
N VAL A 130 0.23 -4.21 -6.46
CA VAL A 130 -0.53 -5.37 -5.96
C VAL A 130 -0.53 -5.44 -4.44
N ALA A 131 -1.61 -5.97 -3.88
CA ALA A 131 -1.74 -6.28 -2.46
C ALA A 131 -2.44 -7.62 -2.25
N VAL A 132 -1.96 -8.41 -1.31
CA VAL A 132 -2.56 -9.70 -0.99
C VAL A 132 -2.45 -9.99 0.50
N ALA A 133 -3.57 -10.35 1.12
CA ALA A 133 -3.55 -10.83 2.49
C ALA A 133 -2.82 -12.18 2.55
N ALA A 134 -1.81 -12.32 3.42
CA ALA A 134 -0.94 -13.51 3.47
C ALA A 134 -1.72 -14.85 3.58
N ARG A 135 -2.84 -14.86 4.30
CA ARG A 135 -3.72 -16.04 4.41
C ARG A 135 -4.29 -16.52 3.07
N GLN A 136 -4.50 -15.62 2.11
CA GLN A 136 -5.02 -15.97 0.78
C GLN A 136 -3.97 -16.67 -0.07
N LEU A 137 -2.67 -16.38 0.12
CA LEU A 137 -1.58 -17.05 -0.59
C LEU A 137 -1.45 -18.55 -0.24
N ARG A 138 -2.09 -19.02 0.83
CA ARG A 138 -2.19 -20.46 1.13
C ARG A 138 -3.07 -21.19 0.12
N LYS A 139 -4.02 -20.50 -0.51
CA LYS A 139 -4.91 -21.06 -1.54
C LYS A 139 -4.23 -21.01 -2.91
N SER A 140 -4.38 -22.07 -3.71
CA SER A 140 -3.75 -22.18 -5.03
C SER A 140 -4.18 -21.07 -5.99
N GLY A 141 -5.49 -20.77 -6.09
CA GLY A 141 -6.02 -19.74 -7.00
C GLY A 141 -5.42 -18.34 -6.79
N PRO A 142 -5.61 -17.71 -5.61
CA PRO A 142 -5.02 -16.40 -5.31
C PRO A 142 -3.49 -16.37 -5.41
N ARG A 143 -2.81 -17.45 -5.03
CA ARG A 143 -1.35 -17.53 -5.16
C ARG A 143 -0.93 -17.53 -6.62
N GLN A 144 -1.54 -18.37 -7.45
CA GLN A 144 -1.24 -18.43 -8.88
C GLN A 144 -1.53 -17.09 -9.54
N ALA A 145 -2.67 -16.46 -9.24
CA ALA A 145 -3.01 -15.15 -9.79
C ALA A 145 -1.99 -14.06 -9.44
N MET A 146 -1.40 -14.08 -8.25
CA MET A 146 -0.34 -13.15 -7.88
C MET A 146 0.96 -13.41 -8.64
N LEU A 147 1.30 -14.68 -8.88
CA LEU A 147 2.45 -15.04 -9.72
C LEU A 147 2.22 -14.62 -11.18
N ASP A 148 1.04 -14.91 -11.74
CA ASP A 148 0.67 -14.52 -13.11
C ASP A 148 0.75 -13.01 -13.31
N VAL A 149 0.35 -12.22 -12.31
CA VAL A 149 0.48 -10.75 -12.35
C VAL A 149 1.94 -10.31 -12.40
N VAL A 150 2.80 -10.93 -11.58
CA VAL A 150 4.23 -10.62 -11.56
C VAL A 150 4.84 -10.98 -12.92
N ASP A 151 4.56 -12.17 -13.43
CA ASP A 151 5.09 -12.64 -14.71
C ASP A 151 4.63 -11.75 -15.88
N LEU A 152 3.35 -11.37 -15.93
CA LEU A 152 2.83 -10.47 -16.96
C LEU A 152 3.39 -9.05 -16.84
N ALA A 153 3.56 -8.53 -15.62
CA ALA A 153 4.17 -7.22 -15.43
C ALA A 153 5.62 -7.21 -15.93
N LEU A 154 6.39 -8.25 -15.60
CA LEU A 154 7.77 -8.42 -16.07
C LEU A 154 7.84 -8.59 -17.59
N MET A 155 6.94 -9.40 -18.17
CA MET A 155 6.83 -9.60 -19.63
C MET A 155 6.58 -8.29 -20.37
N HIS A 156 5.80 -7.37 -19.79
CA HIS A 156 5.53 -6.04 -20.33
C HIS A 156 6.57 -4.98 -19.93
N GLY A 157 7.71 -5.38 -19.35
CA GLY A 157 8.83 -4.50 -19.06
C GLY A 157 8.70 -3.68 -17.78
N CYS A 158 7.79 -4.02 -16.87
CA CYS A 158 7.77 -3.40 -15.55
C CYS A 158 9.02 -3.79 -14.75
N ALA A 159 9.66 -2.81 -14.12
CA ALA A 159 10.74 -3.05 -13.17
C ALA A 159 10.16 -3.27 -11.75
N PRO A 160 10.59 -4.32 -11.02
CA PRO A 160 10.25 -4.48 -9.62
C PRO A 160 10.71 -3.29 -8.79
N ALA A 161 9.85 -2.82 -7.89
CA ALA A 161 10.16 -1.70 -7.02
C ALA A 161 9.59 -1.93 -5.61
N VAL A 162 10.23 -1.33 -4.61
CA VAL A 162 9.74 -1.28 -3.23
C VAL A 162 9.26 0.14 -2.94
N TYR A 163 8.24 0.29 -2.09
CA TYR A 163 7.82 1.62 -1.64
C TYR A 163 8.98 2.32 -0.94
N ARG A 164 9.34 3.51 -1.41
CA ARG A 164 10.39 4.36 -0.83
C ARG A 164 9.95 5.81 -0.84
N TRP A 165 10.41 6.56 0.14
CA TRP A 165 10.33 8.02 0.18
C TRP A 165 11.77 8.56 0.22
N GLY A 166 12.10 9.48 -0.68
CA GLY A 166 13.48 9.87 -0.99
C GLY A 166 13.76 9.69 -2.47
N SER A 167 14.42 10.68 -3.06
CA SER A 167 14.54 10.93 -4.50
C SER A 167 15.20 9.80 -5.29
N ASP A 168 14.39 8.93 -5.90
CA ASP A 168 14.58 8.62 -7.31
C ASP A 168 13.47 9.34 -8.06
N ARG A 169 13.73 10.61 -8.37
CA ARG A 169 13.06 11.23 -9.50
C ARG A 169 13.78 10.63 -10.71
N PRO A 170 13.20 9.72 -11.51
CA PRO A 170 13.78 9.50 -12.82
C PRO A 170 13.79 10.86 -13.49
N ALA A 171 14.99 11.32 -13.88
CA ALA A 171 15.11 12.49 -14.71
C ALA A 171 14.19 12.25 -15.91
N SER A 172 13.15 13.06 -16.03
CA SER A 172 12.40 13.19 -17.26
C SER A 172 13.39 13.70 -18.31
N SER A 173 14.06 12.80 -19.05
CA SER A 173 14.62 13.17 -20.34
C SER A 173 13.46 13.16 -21.34
N ALA A 174 12.83 14.32 -21.46
CA ALA A 174 11.97 14.65 -22.58
C ALA A 174 12.38 16.04 -23.06
N ALA A 175 13.36 16.05 -23.96
CA ALA A 175 13.47 16.87 -25.17
C ALA A 175 14.75 16.47 -25.89
#